data_AF-A0A944KZ64-F1
#
_entry.id   AF-A0A944KZ64-F1
#
_cell.length_a   1.000
_cell.length_b   1.000
_cell.length_c   1.000
_cell.angle_alpha   90.00
_cell.angle_beta   90.00
_cell.angle_gamma   90.00
#
_symmetry.space_group_name_H-M   'P 1'
#
loop_
_entity.id
_entity.type
_entity.pdbx_description
1 polymer ?
#
loop_
_entity_poly.entity_id
_entity_poly.type
_entity_poly.pdbx_seq_one_letter_code
_entity_poly.pdbx_strand_id
1 'polypeptide(L)' 'MSNNAKVVAAGGVVVGIALIWLIGFWPALLVMVGVPVAAYLMLDSSQRRRLRSRISRKEIGR' A
#
# COMPACT_ATOMS: atom_id res chain seq x y z
N MET A 1 -8.07 18.36 -4.42
CA MET A 1 -7.24 17.18 -4.78
C MET A 1 -6.23 17.61 -5.83
N SER A 2 -4.93 17.41 -5.58
CA SER A 2 -3.91 17.63 -6.62
C SER A 2 -4.08 16.60 -7.74
N ASN A 3 -3.75 16.97 -8.97
CA ASN A 3 -3.88 16.08 -10.14
C ASN A 3 -3.07 14.77 -9.93
N ASN A 4 -1.93 14.86 -9.26
CA ASN A 4 -1.08 13.71 -8.94
C ASN A 4 -1.78 12.71 -8.00
N ALA A 5 -2.52 13.20 -7.00
CA ALA A 5 -3.28 12.34 -6.09
C ALA A 5 -4.39 11.56 -6.83
N LYS A 6 -5.05 12.21 -7.80
CA LYS A 6 -6.06 11.57 -8.65
C LYS A 6 -5.45 10.47 -9.52
N VAL A 7 -4.28 10.73 -10.12
CA VAL A 7 -3.57 9.74 -10.97
C VAL A 7 -3.15 8.51 -10.16
N VAL A 8 -2.59 8.71 -8.96
CA VAL A 8 -2.19 7.58 -8.09
C VAL A 8 -3.41 6.78 -7.64
N ALA A 9 -4.50 7.46 -7.26
CA ALA A 9 -5.74 6.78 -6.87
C ALA A 9 -6.34 5.98 -8.04
N ALA A 10 -6.42 6.57 -9.23
CA ALA A 10 -6.91 5.88 -10.42
C ALA A 10 -6.02 4.69 -10.80
N GLY A 11 -4.69 4.85 -10.73
CA GLY A 11 -3.75 3.77 -10.99
C GLY A 11 -3.93 2.58 -10.04
N GLY A 12 -4.13 2.84 -8.74
CA GLY A 12 -4.42 1.79 -7.77
C GLY A 12 -5.69 1.00 -8.07
N VAL A 13 -6.76 1.70 -8.50
CA VAL A 13 -8.03 1.05 -8.89
C VAL A 13 -7.85 0.18 -10.14
N VAL A 14 -7.18 0.70 -11.18
CA VAL A 14 -6.94 -0.06 -12.41
C VAL A 14 -6.13 -1.33 -12.14
N VAL A 15 -5.06 -1.23 -11.34
CA VAL A 15 -4.24 -2.39 -10.96
C VAL A 15 -5.05 -3.39 -10.14
N GLY A 16 -5.87 -2.94 -9.20
CA GLY A 16 -6.74 -3.81 -8.40
C GLY A 16 -7.76 -4.57 -9.25
N ILE A 17 -8.41 -3.90 -10.20
CA ILE A 17 -9.35 -4.53 -11.13
C ILE A 17 -8.64 -5.54 -12.02
N ALA A 18 -7.50 -5.18 -12.60
CA ALA A 18 -6.72 -6.08 -13.44
C ALA A 18 -6.27 -7.33 -12.67
N LEU A 19 -5.85 -7.17 -11.41
CA LEU A 19 -5.46 -8.27 -10.55
C LEU A 19 -6.63 -9.21 -10.24
N ILE A 20 -7.80 -8.68 -9.88
CA ILE A 20 -9.02 -9.48 -9.64
C ILE A 20 -9.41 -10.24 -10.91
N TRP A 21 -9.33 -9.60 -12.07
CA TRP A 21 -9.67 -10.23 -13.34
C TRP A 21 -8.69 -11.37 -13.70
N LEU A 22 -7.40 -11.22 -13.38
CA LEU A 22 -6.37 -12.19 -13.71
C LEU A 22 -6.39 -13.45 -12.84
N ILE A 23 -6.51 -13.29 -11.52
CA ILE A 23 -6.32 -14.40 -10.56
C ILE A 23 -7.56 -14.67 -9.69
N GLY A 24 -8.67 -13.98 -9.96
CA GLY A 24 -9.89 -14.07 -9.18
C GLY A 24 -9.84 -13.27 -7.87
N PHE A 25 -11.01 -13.11 -7.25
CA PHE A 25 -11.17 -12.23 -6.09
C PHE A 25 -10.32 -12.64 -4.87
N TRP A 26 -10.41 -13.91 -4.45
CA TRP A 26 -9.72 -14.36 -3.23
C TRP A 26 -8.19 -14.30 -3.35
N PRO A 27 -7.56 -14.78 -4.44
CA PRO A 27 -6.12 -14.62 -4.62
C PRO A 27 -5.69 -13.16 -4.78
N ALA A 28 -6.46 -12.35 -5.50
CA ALA A 28 -6.17 -10.91 -5.64
C ALA A 28 -6.20 -10.18 -4.30
N LEU A 29 -7.17 -10.50 -3.44
CA LEU A 29 -7.24 -9.96 -2.08
C LEU A 29 -6.01 -10.36 -1.25
N LEU A 30 -5.60 -11.64 -1.33
CA LEU A 30 -4.40 -12.13 -0.67
C LEU A 30 -3.13 -11.44 -1.18
N VAL A 31 -3.01 -11.15 -2.47
CA VAL A 31 -1.87 -10.39 -3.00
C VAL A 31 -1.89 -8.94 -2.52
N MET A 32 -3.05 -8.29 -2.58
CA MET A 32 -3.21 -6.88 -2.20
C MET A 32 -2.88 -6.62 -0.73
N VAL A 33 -3.12 -7.59 0.16
CA VAL A 33 -2.77 -7.51 1.58
C VAL A 33 -1.42 -8.17 1.88
N GLY A 34 -1.20 -9.36 1.34
CA GLY A 34 -0.05 -10.21 1.63
C GLY A 34 1.26 -9.62 1.12
N VAL A 35 1.27 -8.98 -0.05
CA VAL A 35 2.50 -8.35 -0.56
C VAL A 35 2.96 -7.21 0.34
N PRO A 36 2.13 -6.22 0.73
CA PRO A 36 2.52 -5.20 1.70
C PRO A 36 2.94 -5.77 3.06
N VAL A 37 2.24 -6.79 3.55
CA VAL A 37 2.57 -7.43 4.84
C VAL A 37 3.94 -8.13 4.75
N ALA A 38 4.17 -8.96 3.74
CA ALA A 38 5.43 -9.64 3.53
C ALA A 38 6.58 -8.64 3.34
N ALA A 39 6.35 -7.59 2.54
CA ALA A 39 7.31 -6.49 2.38
C ALA A 39 7.65 -5.84 3.72
N TYR A 40 6.66 -5.55 4.57
CA TYR A 40 6.90 -4.97 5.89
C TYR A 40 7.67 -5.90 6.84
N LEU A 41 7.39 -7.20 6.78
CA LEU A 41 8.10 -8.21 7.58
C LEU A 41 9.55 -8.40 7.10
N MET A 42 9.79 -8.26 5.79
CA MET A 42 11.13 -8.28 5.18
C MET A 42 11.95 -7.02 5.47
N LEU A 43 11.32 -5.91 5.88
CA LEU A 43 12.06 -4.71 6.27
C LEU A 43 12.98 -5.01 7.46
N ASP A 44 14.20 -4.50 7.37
CA ASP A 44 15.11 -4.49 8.51
C ASP A 44 14.51 -3.67 9.68
N SER A 45 14.87 -4.05 10.89
CA SER A 45 14.48 -3.39 12.14
C SER A 45 14.70 -1.87 12.10
N SER A 46 15.78 -1.40 11.47
CA SER A 46 16.10 0.02 11.31
C SER A 46 15.11 0.76 10.39
N GLN A 47 14.70 0.14 9.28
CA GLN A 47 13.72 0.67 8.32
C GLN A 47 12.32 0.68 8.93
N ARG A 48 11.94 -0.44 9.56
CA ARG A 48 10.66 -0.58 10.25
C ARG A 48 10.51 0.46 11.36
N ARG A 49 11.57 0.71 12.14
CA ARG A 49 11.57 1.75 13.18
C ARG A 49 11.42 3.15 12.60
N ARG A 50 12.09 3.48 11.49
CA ARG A 50 11.93 4.77 10.79
C ARG A 50 10.51 4.97 10.25
N LEU A 51 9.93 3.94 9.62
CA LEU A 51 8.54 3.95 9.15
C LEU A 51 7.56 4.18 10.29
N ARG A 52 7.69 3.42 11.39
CA ARG A 52 6.86 3.57 12.58
C ARG A 52 7.00 4.96 13.21
N SER A 53 8.22 5.50 13.27
CA SER A 53 8.47 6.86 13.75
C SER A 53 7.86 7.93 12.83
N ARG A 54 7.87 7.75 11.51
CA ARG A 54 7.24 8.69 10.56
C ARG A 54 5.73 8.63 10.61
N ILE A 55 5.13 7.46 10.85
CA ILE A 55 3.68 7.32 11.01
C ILE A 55 3.23 7.90 12.35
N SER A 56 3.98 7.63 13.43
CA SER A 56 3.68 8.14 14.77
C SER A 56 3.89 9.64 14.93
N ARG A 57 4.78 10.25 14.11
CA ARG A 57 5.11 11.69 14.19
C ARG A 57 4.42 12.52 13.11
N LYS A 58 3.41 11.97 12.43
CA LYS A 58 2.52 12.75 11.57
C LYS A 58 1.45 13.38 12.45
N GLU A 59 1.73 14.61 12.88
CA GLU A 59 0.72 15.55 13.37
C GLU A 59 -0.33 15.71 12.27
N ILE A 60 -1.48 15.06 12.45
CA ILE A 60 -2.68 15.34 11.65
C ILE A 60 -3.16 16.72 12.13
N GLY A 61 -2.57 17.80 11.61
CA GLY A 61 -2.95 19.17 12.03
C GLY A 61 -1.92 20.28 11.88
N ARG A 62 -0.75 20.06 11.27
CA ARG A 62 0.18 21.13 10.88
C ARG A 62 0.65 20.98 9.45
#